data_AF-A0A433Q930-F1
#
_entry.id   AF-A0A433Q930-F1
#
_cell.length_a   1.000
_cell.length_b   1.000
_cell.length_c   1.000
_cell.angle_alpha   90.00
_cell.angle_beta   90.00
_cell.angle_gamma   90.00
#
_symmetry.space_group_name_H-M   'P 1'
#
loop_
_entity.id
_entity.type
_entity.pdbx_description
1 polymer ?
#
loop_
_entity_poly.entity_id
_entity_poly.type
_entity_poly.pdbx_seq_one_letter_code
_entity_poly.pdbx_strand_id
1 'polypeptide(L)'
;MHFLAALTAFLLPAACLADPNISVNPGSIKLGARLAGHLHRPPSFAVVPHNLQKVSHPFEVDVPLKVPRTKACTVNVVQHEFVFSFGKPFVGNFTPPVEKECNGPWEMVVLEMTGSSRGRQYDRIAGLWIGGFLRTSTPEPTNAGILWKFQKDVTSYSSTLTVPQTVVMDLSNLVTAELNGTYTVTVDLAFYSADAHANLDDVPDLVVPISAGAESSAWFSLQSDSSVGARNVTLPRNLRRAVVEVYANGQINDEFWYVNAPNSYIQLLNQTGTGNGAYWRWRWSREDFVFGMLTRLSSVPTYPGPYREILVFIDNKLAGATVTFPVIFSGERASVMVPMLSIGALNIPSYYIDVTPFVGLLVDGKRHQIGLQ
;
A
#
# COMPACT_ATOMS: atom_id res chain seq x y z
N MET A 1 -27.73 30.72 -4.73
CA MET A 1 -28.66 31.04 -3.62
C MET A 1 -29.04 29.74 -2.93
N HIS A 2 -28.51 29.58 -1.71
CA HIS A 2 -28.85 28.67 -0.60
C HIS A 2 -27.59 27.95 -0.08
N PHE A 3 -27.00 28.62 0.91
CA PHE A 3 -25.98 28.14 1.84
C PHE A 3 -26.67 27.32 2.95
N LEU A 4 -26.03 26.27 3.45
CA LEU A 4 -26.19 25.86 4.85
C LEU A 4 -24.82 25.44 5.40
N ALA A 5 -24.33 26.23 6.34
CA ALA A 5 -23.18 25.96 7.19
C ALA A 5 -23.69 25.52 8.56
N ALA A 6 -23.09 24.50 9.16
CA ALA A 6 -23.30 24.16 10.56
C ALA A 6 -21.93 24.03 11.25
N LEU A 7 -21.57 25.10 11.95
CA LEU A 7 -20.47 25.20 12.89
C LEU A 7 -21.04 24.86 14.27
N THR A 8 -20.48 23.90 15.00
CA THR A 8 -20.72 23.79 16.45
C THR A 8 -19.38 23.70 17.17
N ALA A 9 -19.06 24.79 17.86
CA ALA A 9 -17.99 24.90 18.83
C ALA A 9 -18.56 24.62 20.22
N PHE A 10 -17.85 23.84 21.03
CA PHE A 10 -18.02 23.82 22.48
C PHE A 10 -16.70 24.28 23.13
N LEU A 11 -16.79 25.34 23.93
CA LEU A 11 -15.71 25.86 24.77
C LEU A 11 -16.07 25.64 26.25
N LEU A 12 -15.19 24.88 26.93
CA LEU A 12 -14.62 25.08 28.29
C LEU A 12 -15.53 24.92 29.54
N PRO A 13 -14.99 24.42 30.69
CA PRO A 13 -13.93 25.11 31.43
C PRO A 13 -12.75 24.25 31.97
N ALA A 14 -11.75 25.00 32.40
CA ALA A 14 -10.44 24.62 32.91
C ALA A 14 -10.43 24.19 34.40
N ALA A 15 -9.24 23.72 34.81
CA ALA A 15 -8.71 23.57 36.17
C ALA A 15 -8.91 22.21 36.88
N CYS A 16 -7.88 21.36 36.84
CA CYS A 16 -7.54 20.52 37.99
C CYS A 16 -6.45 21.25 38.80
N LEU A 17 -6.86 21.80 39.94
CA LEU A 17 -5.98 22.29 40.99
C LEU A 17 -5.39 21.11 41.76
N ALA A 18 -4.09 21.19 42.08
CA ALA A 18 -3.41 20.31 42.99
C ALA A 18 -3.92 20.52 44.44
N ASP A 19 -4.14 19.43 45.17
CA ASP A 19 -4.48 19.45 46.60
C ASP A 19 -3.18 19.47 47.44
N PRO A 20 -2.89 20.51 48.24
CA PRO A 20 -1.62 20.67 48.94
C PRO A 20 -1.68 20.17 50.39
N ASN A 21 -2.20 18.97 50.66
CA ASN A 21 -2.29 18.44 52.03
C ASN A 21 -2.04 16.93 52.17
N ILE A 22 -0.96 16.42 51.56
CA ILE A 22 -0.40 15.12 51.98
C ILE A 22 1.08 15.28 52.31
N SER A 23 1.33 15.50 53.60
CA SER A 23 2.64 15.39 54.24
C SER A 23 2.93 13.91 54.50
N VAL A 24 3.95 13.34 53.84
CA VAL A 24 4.46 12.00 54.16
C VAL A 24 5.79 12.16 54.90
N ASN A 25 5.78 11.79 56.17
CA ASN A 25 6.95 11.73 57.05
C ASN A 25 7.88 10.56 56.63
N PRO A 26 9.21 10.75 56.54
CA PRO A 26 10.13 9.66 56.20
C PRO A 26 10.47 8.86 57.48
N GLY A 27 9.63 7.87 57.79
CA GLY A 27 9.85 6.91 58.87
C GLY A 27 10.24 5.53 58.32
N SER A 28 11.43 5.08 58.70
CA SER A 28 12.08 3.83 58.33
C SER A 28 11.24 2.57 58.63
N ILE A 29 11.00 1.74 57.60
CA ILE A 29 10.45 0.38 57.77
C ILE A 29 11.53 -0.64 57.42
N LYS A 30 11.91 -1.42 58.45
CA LYS A 30 12.91 -2.49 58.43
C LYS A 30 12.45 -3.66 57.56
N LEU A 31 13.38 -4.22 56.78
CA LEU A 31 13.19 -5.48 56.05
C LEU A 31 13.04 -6.64 57.05
N GLY A 32 11.81 -7.14 57.20
CA GLY A 32 11.51 -8.40 57.90
C GLY A 32 11.33 -9.54 56.91
N ALA A 33 12.15 -10.57 57.02
CA ALA A 33 12.10 -11.76 56.19
C ALA A 33 10.90 -12.67 56.55
N ARG A 34 10.33 -13.28 55.49
CA ARG A 34 9.42 -14.44 55.45
C ARG A 34 7.96 -14.26 55.87
N LEU A 35 7.08 -14.40 54.88
CA LEU A 35 6.02 -15.41 54.88
C LEU A 35 5.70 -15.76 53.42
N ALA A 36 5.85 -17.03 53.08
CA ALA A 36 5.56 -17.59 51.77
C ALA A 36 4.03 -17.64 51.57
N GLY A 37 3.50 -16.74 50.75
CA GLY A 37 2.13 -16.77 50.25
C GLY A 37 2.16 -17.03 48.75
N HIS A 38 1.43 -18.05 48.29
CA HIS A 38 1.32 -18.43 46.89
C HIS A 38 0.73 -17.29 46.03
N LEU A 39 1.61 -16.50 45.42
CA LEU A 39 1.27 -15.71 44.24
C LEU A 39 0.93 -16.70 43.12
N HIS A 40 -0.36 -16.82 42.80
CA HIS A 40 -0.78 -17.38 41.53
C HIS A 40 -0.13 -16.52 40.44
N ARG A 41 0.83 -17.12 39.72
CA ARG A 41 1.32 -16.55 38.47
C ARG A 41 0.10 -16.27 37.59
N PRO A 42 -0.02 -15.10 36.95
CA PRO A 42 -0.93 -15.00 35.81
C PRO A 42 -0.56 -16.13 34.85
N PRO A 43 -1.55 -16.82 34.24
CA PRO A 43 -1.24 -17.89 33.31
C PRO A 43 -0.28 -17.31 32.28
N SER A 44 0.93 -17.87 32.21
CA SER A 44 1.80 -17.63 31.09
C SER A 44 0.95 -17.92 29.87
N PHE A 45 0.64 -16.91 29.05
CA PHE A 45 0.23 -17.17 27.68
C PHE A 45 1.42 -17.90 27.07
N ALA A 46 1.38 -19.23 27.11
CA ALA A 46 2.23 -20.03 26.27
C ALA A 46 1.85 -19.59 24.86
N VAL A 47 2.73 -18.82 24.22
CA VAL A 47 2.75 -18.74 22.77
C VAL A 47 2.92 -20.19 22.35
N VAL A 48 1.81 -20.84 21.99
CA VAL A 48 1.86 -22.14 21.34
C VAL A 48 2.73 -21.89 20.13
N PRO A 49 3.90 -22.54 19.98
CA PRO A 49 4.66 -22.43 18.76
C PRO A 49 3.69 -22.90 17.68
N HIS A 50 3.21 -21.99 16.83
CA HIS A 50 2.51 -22.41 15.63
C HIS A 50 3.45 -23.38 14.95
N ASN A 51 2.97 -24.61 14.76
CA ASN A 51 3.77 -25.72 14.32
C ASN A 51 4.30 -25.39 12.92
N LEU A 52 5.51 -24.83 12.82
CA LEU A 52 6.21 -24.40 11.59
C LEU A 52 6.45 -25.57 10.60
N GLN A 53 5.93 -26.76 10.91
CA GLN A 53 5.97 -27.98 10.11
C GLN A 53 4.72 -28.18 9.23
N LYS A 54 3.67 -27.37 9.38
CA LYS A 54 2.46 -27.46 8.56
C LYS A 54 2.42 -26.32 7.53
N VAL A 55 1.90 -26.62 6.33
CA VAL A 55 1.58 -25.60 5.34
C VAL A 55 0.68 -24.54 5.97
N SER A 56 1.10 -23.28 5.84
CA SER A 56 0.40 -22.13 6.40
C SER A 56 -0.57 -21.53 5.38
N HIS A 57 -1.68 -20.98 5.89
CA HIS A 57 -2.73 -20.36 5.08
C HIS A 57 -2.99 -18.94 5.57
N PRO A 58 -2.07 -18.00 5.33
CA PRO A 58 -2.27 -16.63 5.76
C PRO A 58 -3.44 -16.00 5.02
N PHE A 59 -4.16 -15.12 5.71
CA PHE A 59 -5.22 -14.31 5.14
C PHE A 59 -5.10 -12.86 5.61
N GLU A 60 -5.57 -11.95 4.78
CA GLU A 60 -5.76 -10.55 5.15
C GLU A 60 -7.21 -10.35 5.60
N VAL A 61 -7.41 -9.58 6.67
CA VAL A 61 -8.76 -9.19 7.09
C VAL A 61 -9.20 -8.02 6.22
N ASP A 62 -10.21 -8.26 5.38
CA ASP A 62 -10.82 -7.25 4.52
C ASP A 62 -12.35 -7.39 4.54
N VAL A 63 -13.05 -6.38 4.05
CA VAL A 63 -14.50 -6.41 3.85
C VAL A 63 -14.79 -7.39 2.71
N PRO A 64 -15.58 -8.46 2.93
CA PRO A 64 -15.89 -9.41 1.88
C PRO A 64 -16.59 -8.75 0.70
N LEU A 65 -16.13 -9.04 -0.52
CA LEU A 65 -16.76 -8.59 -1.75
C LEU A 65 -18.19 -9.16 -1.85
N LYS A 66 -19.16 -8.27 -2.09
CA LYS A 66 -20.54 -8.65 -2.37
C LYS A 66 -20.69 -8.86 -3.88
N VAL A 67 -20.36 -10.06 -4.34
CA VAL A 67 -20.43 -10.38 -5.76
C VAL A 67 -21.90 -10.49 -6.24
N PRO A 68 -22.20 -10.07 -7.47
CA PRO A 68 -23.50 -10.30 -8.10
C PRO A 68 -23.86 -11.79 -8.15
N ARG A 69 -25.16 -12.08 -8.16
CA ARG A 69 -25.67 -13.46 -8.35
C ARG A 69 -25.76 -13.87 -9.81
N THR A 70 -25.38 -12.97 -10.72
CA THR A 70 -25.37 -13.22 -12.16
C THR A 70 -24.30 -14.25 -12.52
N LYS A 71 -24.34 -14.74 -13.76
CA LYS A 71 -23.36 -15.71 -14.23
C LYS A 71 -21.98 -15.05 -14.30
N ALA A 72 -20.97 -15.74 -13.76
CA ALA A 72 -19.58 -15.36 -13.88
C ALA A 72 -18.86 -16.20 -14.95
N CYS A 73 -18.07 -15.56 -15.79
CA CYS A 73 -17.06 -16.23 -16.61
C CYS A 73 -15.66 -15.90 -16.10
N THR A 74 -14.81 -16.91 -15.99
CA THR A 74 -13.45 -16.73 -15.45
C THR A 74 -12.43 -16.84 -16.58
N VAL A 75 -11.51 -15.88 -16.64
CA VAL A 75 -10.36 -15.88 -17.55
C VAL A 75 -9.09 -15.90 -16.72
N ASN A 76 -8.24 -16.90 -16.96
CA ASN A 76 -6.90 -16.92 -16.38
C ASN A 76 -6.00 -15.92 -17.11
N VAL A 77 -5.37 -15.02 -16.36
CA VAL A 77 -4.51 -13.96 -16.92
C VAL A 77 -3.04 -14.12 -16.53
N VAL A 78 -2.77 -14.82 -15.43
CA VAL A 78 -1.43 -15.23 -15.03
C VAL A 78 -1.49 -16.65 -14.48
N GLN A 79 -0.57 -17.49 -14.94
CA GLN A 79 -0.23 -18.77 -14.33
C GLN A 79 1.28 -18.94 -14.49
N HIS A 80 2.03 -18.64 -13.44
CA HIS A 80 3.49 -18.56 -13.56
C HIS A 80 4.22 -18.94 -12.28
N GLU A 81 5.40 -19.54 -12.44
CA GLU A 81 6.34 -19.79 -11.35
C GLU A 81 7.53 -18.83 -11.46
N PHE A 82 7.63 -17.93 -10.49
CA PHE A 82 8.69 -16.92 -10.38
C PHE A 82 9.88 -17.50 -9.61
N VAL A 83 10.91 -17.93 -10.37
CA VAL A 83 12.15 -18.54 -9.84
C VAL A 83 13.33 -17.56 -9.93
N PHE A 84 13.79 -17.26 -11.15
CA PHE A 84 14.86 -16.29 -11.45
C PHE A 84 14.29 -15.10 -12.24
N SER A 85 13.27 -14.47 -11.66
CA SER A 85 12.43 -13.46 -12.30
C SER A 85 12.87 -12.02 -12.05
N PHE A 86 13.97 -11.79 -11.32
CA PHE A 86 14.50 -10.43 -11.13
C PHE A 86 14.79 -9.74 -12.48
N GLY A 87 14.12 -8.61 -12.74
CA GLY A 87 14.20 -7.89 -14.01
C GLY A 87 13.60 -8.63 -15.21
N LYS A 88 12.89 -9.74 -14.97
CA LYS A 88 12.28 -10.61 -15.99
C LYS A 88 10.82 -10.86 -15.58
N PRO A 89 9.92 -9.88 -15.76
CA PRO A 89 8.53 -10.05 -15.41
C PRO A 89 7.87 -11.13 -16.28
N PHE A 90 6.78 -11.69 -15.80
CA PHE A 90 5.88 -12.47 -16.64
C PHE A 90 5.23 -11.53 -17.66
N VAL A 91 5.23 -11.93 -18.93
CA VAL A 91 4.53 -11.25 -20.02
C VAL A 91 3.61 -12.27 -20.68
N GLY A 92 2.32 -11.96 -20.67
CA GLY A 92 1.26 -12.79 -21.25
C GLY A 92 0.30 -11.96 -22.07
N ASN A 93 -0.72 -12.62 -22.62
CA ASN A 93 -1.79 -11.97 -23.35
C ASN A 93 -3.12 -12.25 -22.64
N PHE A 94 -3.94 -11.21 -22.52
CA PHE A 94 -5.32 -11.31 -22.09
C PHE A 94 -6.23 -11.16 -23.30
N THR A 95 -7.26 -12.00 -23.35
CA THR A 95 -8.39 -11.87 -24.27
C THR A 95 -9.68 -11.85 -23.46
N PRO A 96 -10.61 -10.91 -23.72
CA PRO A 96 -11.89 -10.86 -23.02
C PRO A 96 -12.70 -12.15 -23.22
N PRO A 97 -13.63 -12.47 -22.30
CA PRO A 97 -14.60 -13.54 -22.50
C PRO A 97 -15.37 -13.33 -23.81
N VAL A 98 -15.45 -14.38 -24.63
CA VAL A 98 -16.13 -14.34 -25.93
C VAL A 98 -17.55 -14.89 -25.85
N GLU A 99 -17.91 -15.54 -24.75
CA GLU A 99 -19.24 -16.05 -24.52
C GLU A 99 -20.23 -14.87 -24.51
N LYS A 100 -21.32 -15.00 -25.27
CA LYS A 100 -22.37 -13.96 -25.39
C LYS A 100 -22.97 -13.55 -24.03
N GLU A 101 -22.87 -14.41 -23.03
CA GLU A 101 -23.38 -14.17 -21.68
C GLU A 101 -22.39 -13.41 -20.79
N CYS A 102 -21.15 -13.21 -21.26
CA CYS A 102 -20.04 -12.64 -20.50
C CYS A 102 -19.19 -11.65 -21.33
N ASN A 103 -19.61 -11.29 -22.54
CA ASN A 103 -18.90 -10.34 -23.40
C ASN A 103 -19.18 -8.86 -23.04
N GLY A 104 -19.84 -8.62 -21.91
CA GLY A 104 -20.14 -7.30 -21.37
C GLY A 104 -21.52 -6.76 -21.79
N PRO A 105 -22.03 -5.71 -21.12
CA PRO A 105 -21.40 -5.01 -19.99
C PRO A 105 -21.38 -5.87 -18.70
N TRP A 106 -20.44 -5.55 -17.82
CA TRP A 106 -20.25 -6.26 -16.55
C TRP A 106 -20.66 -5.36 -15.39
N GLU A 107 -21.47 -5.90 -14.48
CA GLU A 107 -21.78 -5.23 -13.21
C GLU A 107 -20.59 -5.27 -12.27
N MET A 108 -19.82 -6.37 -12.32
CA MET A 108 -18.62 -6.51 -11.50
C MET A 108 -17.55 -7.31 -12.24
N VAL A 109 -16.29 -6.90 -12.07
CA VAL A 109 -15.12 -7.71 -12.43
C VAL A 109 -14.28 -7.92 -11.17
N VAL A 110 -14.09 -9.17 -10.78
CA VAL A 110 -13.31 -9.54 -9.61
C VAL A 110 -11.99 -10.15 -10.05
N LEU A 111 -10.90 -9.57 -9.59
CA LEU A 111 -9.58 -10.19 -9.66
C LEU A 111 -9.41 -11.11 -8.46
N GLU A 112 -9.09 -12.37 -8.71
CA GLU A 112 -8.68 -13.34 -7.70
C GLU A 112 -7.22 -13.70 -7.94
N MET A 113 -6.38 -13.47 -6.93
CA MET A 113 -4.99 -13.90 -6.95
C MET A 113 -4.79 -14.99 -5.90
N THR A 114 -4.26 -16.12 -6.35
CA THR A 114 -3.80 -17.19 -5.47
C THR A 114 -2.31 -17.37 -5.64
N GLY A 115 -1.64 -17.74 -4.56
CA GLY A 115 -0.22 -17.98 -4.60
C GLY A 115 0.23 -19.04 -3.63
N SER A 116 1.37 -19.62 -3.96
CA SER A 116 2.04 -20.62 -3.15
C SER A 116 3.55 -20.40 -3.17
N SER A 117 4.18 -20.73 -2.05
CA SER A 117 5.63 -20.79 -1.97
C SER A 117 6.06 -21.81 -0.92
N ARG A 118 7.25 -22.38 -1.08
CA ARG A 118 7.81 -23.32 -0.13
C ARG A 118 9.32 -23.20 -0.09
N GLY A 119 9.87 -23.22 1.12
CA GLY A 119 11.30 -23.06 1.36
C GLY A 119 11.59 -21.74 2.07
N ARG A 120 12.87 -21.38 2.13
CA ARG A 120 13.32 -20.13 2.72
C ARG A 120 13.32 -19.04 1.65
N GLN A 121 12.58 -17.97 1.89
CA GLN A 121 12.50 -16.80 1.03
C GLN A 121 11.95 -15.61 1.84
N TYR A 122 12.13 -14.39 1.35
CA TYR A 122 11.48 -13.18 1.90
C TYR A 122 10.25 -12.82 1.10
N ASP A 123 9.33 -12.07 1.70
CA ASP A 123 8.22 -11.49 0.96
C ASP A 123 8.68 -10.58 -0.19
N ARG A 124 7.85 -10.55 -1.23
CA ARG A 124 8.15 -9.86 -2.48
C ARG A 124 7.00 -8.93 -2.82
N ILE A 125 7.34 -7.69 -3.16
CA ILE A 125 6.41 -6.82 -3.86
C ILE A 125 6.18 -7.36 -5.26
N ALA A 126 4.92 -7.34 -5.67
CA ALA A 126 4.52 -7.62 -7.02
C ALA A 126 3.55 -6.57 -7.57
N GLY A 127 3.58 -6.42 -8.89
CA GLY A 127 2.72 -5.52 -9.64
C GLY A 127 2.14 -6.23 -10.85
N LEU A 128 0.87 -5.96 -11.14
CA LEU A 128 0.16 -6.49 -12.31
C LEU A 128 -0.37 -5.33 -13.15
N TRP A 129 -0.05 -5.33 -14.43
CA TRP A 129 -0.55 -4.40 -15.44
C TRP A 129 -1.41 -5.14 -16.45
N ILE A 130 -2.67 -4.73 -16.58
CA ILE A 130 -3.67 -5.30 -17.49
C ILE A 130 -4.71 -4.21 -17.83
N GLY A 131 -4.28 -3.16 -18.53
CA GLY A 131 -5.11 -1.99 -18.84
C GLY A 131 -5.38 -1.06 -17.64
N GLY A 132 -5.42 -1.63 -16.43
CA GLY A 132 -5.23 -0.96 -15.15
C GLY A 132 -3.94 -1.42 -14.45
N PHE A 133 -3.86 -1.17 -13.14
CA PHE A 133 -2.73 -1.55 -12.31
C PHE A 133 -3.18 -2.10 -10.95
N LEU A 134 -2.54 -3.17 -10.48
CA LEU A 134 -2.67 -3.72 -9.14
C LEU A 134 -1.29 -3.80 -8.50
N ARG A 135 -1.22 -3.50 -7.20
CA ARG A 135 -0.03 -3.67 -6.37
C ARG A 135 -0.30 -4.62 -5.20
N THR A 136 0.64 -5.50 -4.89
CA THR A 136 0.51 -6.52 -3.85
C THR A 136 1.88 -6.86 -3.22
N SER A 137 1.88 -7.51 -2.05
CA SER A 137 3.04 -8.19 -1.48
C SER A 137 2.72 -9.66 -1.22
N THR A 138 3.68 -10.55 -1.44
CA THR A 138 3.53 -11.96 -1.03
C THR A 138 3.66 -12.08 0.50
N PRO A 139 3.08 -13.10 1.13
CA PRO A 139 3.47 -13.44 2.50
C PRO A 139 4.88 -14.06 2.53
N GLU A 140 5.63 -13.84 3.62
CA GLU A 140 6.94 -14.48 3.82
C GLU A 140 6.77 -16.02 3.92
N PRO A 141 7.42 -16.80 3.04
CA PRO A 141 7.25 -18.24 3.02
C PRO A 141 7.83 -18.94 4.24
N THR A 142 7.33 -20.16 4.48
CA THR A 142 7.90 -21.07 5.46
C THR A 142 8.51 -22.28 4.77
N ASN A 143 9.42 -22.97 5.47
CA ASN A 143 10.00 -24.23 4.99
C ASN A 143 8.93 -25.32 4.73
N ALA A 144 7.84 -25.31 5.50
CA ALA A 144 6.72 -26.23 5.31
C ALA A 144 5.83 -25.85 4.11
N GLY A 145 5.78 -24.57 3.75
CA GLY A 145 5.00 -24.02 2.65
C GLY A 145 3.96 -23.00 3.12
N ILE A 146 3.52 -22.19 2.17
CA ILE A 146 2.51 -21.15 2.36
C ILE A 146 1.56 -21.12 1.17
N LEU A 147 0.28 -20.90 1.43
CA LEU A 147 -0.79 -20.81 0.44
C LEU A 147 -1.68 -19.62 0.80
N TRP A 148 -1.80 -18.65 -0.09
CA TRP A 148 -2.61 -17.46 0.15
C TRP A 148 -3.55 -17.18 -1.02
N LYS A 149 -4.58 -16.40 -0.73
CA LYS A 149 -5.59 -15.96 -1.69
C LYS A 149 -6.13 -14.61 -1.25
N PHE A 150 -6.33 -13.71 -2.20
CA PHE A 150 -7.13 -12.51 -1.99
C PHE A 150 -7.93 -12.19 -3.25
N GLN A 151 -8.96 -11.36 -3.06
CA GLN A 151 -9.82 -10.89 -4.13
C GLN A 151 -9.84 -9.37 -4.12
N LYS A 152 -9.97 -8.75 -5.30
CA LYS A 152 -10.13 -7.31 -5.45
C LYS A 152 -11.18 -7.00 -6.50
N ASP A 153 -12.05 -6.05 -6.19
CA ASP A 153 -12.92 -5.44 -7.19
C ASP A 153 -12.09 -4.58 -8.15
N VAL A 154 -12.11 -4.93 -9.43
CA VAL A 154 -11.40 -4.23 -10.51
C VAL A 154 -12.37 -3.71 -11.58
N THR A 155 -13.65 -3.56 -11.23
CA THR A 155 -14.72 -3.11 -12.14
C THR A 155 -14.43 -1.75 -12.76
N SER A 156 -13.73 -0.86 -12.03
CA SER A 156 -13.28 0.44 -12.54
C SER A 156 -12.33 0.36 -13.74
N TYR A 157 -11.69 -0.79 -13.98
CA TYR A 157 -10.81 -1.01 -15.13
C TYR A 157 -11.50 -1.72 -16.30
N SER A 158 -12.79 -2.03 -16.19
CA SER A 158 -13.56 -2.81 -17.18
C SER A 158 -13.45 -2.28 -18.60
N SER A 159 -13.43 -0.95 -18.81
CA SER A 159 -13.29 -0.34 -20.14
C SER A 159 -12.03 -0.82 -20.89
N THR A 160 -10.95 -1.12 -20.16
CA THR A 160 -9.70 -1.66 -20.74
C THR A 160 -9.73 -3.18 -20.93
N LEU A 161 -10.61 -3.87 -20.21
CA LEU A 161 -10.76 -5.33 -20.28
C LEU A 161 -11.68 -5.77 -21.42
N THR A 162 -12.26 -4.86 -22.19
CA THR A 162 -13.10 -5.16 -23.35
C THR A 162 -12.32 -5.55 -24.62
N VAL A 163 -11.00 -5.35 -24.61
CA VAL A 163 -10.13 -5.60 -25.76
C VAL A 163 -8.96 -6.51 -25.40
N PRO A 164 -8.46 -7.33 -26.35
CA PRO A 164 -7.22 -8.06 -26.15
C PRO A 164 -6.05 -7.12 -25.84
N GLN A 165 -5.21 -7.48 -24.87
CA GLN A 165 -4.05 -6.67 -24.49
C GLN A 165 -2.96 -7.52 -23.81
N THR A 166 -1.77 -6.95 -23.70
CA THR A 166 -0.65 -7.56 -22.97
C THR A 166 -0.89 -7.46 -21.46
N VAL A 167 -0.54 -8.54 -20.77
CA VAL A 167 -0.50 -8.61 -19.31
C VAL A 167 0.96 -8.67 -18.89
N VAL A 168 1.34 -7.82 -17.94
CA VAL A 168 2.67 -7.87 -17.33
C VAL A 168 2.49 -8.08 -15.84
N MET A 169 3.14 -9.11 -15.28
CA MET A 169 3.25 -9.28 -13.83
C MET A 169 4.71 -9.32 -13.43
N ASP A 170 5.15 -8.32 -12.66
CA ASP A 170 6.47 -8.30 -12.08
C ASP A 170 6.40 -8.79 -10.64
N LEU A 171 7.11 -9.88 -10.36
CA LEU A 171 7.42 -10.38 -9.02
C LEU A 171 8.89 -10.79 -9.07
N SER A 172 9.75 -9.92 -8.57
CA SER A 172 11.19 -10.12 -8.64
C SER A 172 11.66 -11.14 -7.61
N ASN A 173 12.08 -12.31 -8.08
CA ASN A 173 12.61 -13.39 -7.24
C ASN A 173 14.00 -13.84 -7.69
N LEU A 174 14.81 -14.26 -6.72
CA LEU A 174 16.12 -14.87 -6.92
C LEU A 174 16.24 -16.07 -6.00
N VAL A 175 16.74 -17.17 -6.56
CA VAL A 175 16.98 -18.42 -5.82
C VAL A 175 18.48 -18.63 -5.63
N THR A 176 18.90 -18.88 -4.40
CA THR A 176 20.29 -19.21 -4.01
C THR A 176 20.32 -20.50 -3.18
N ALA A 177 21.49 -20.90 -2.70
CA ALA A 177 21.61 -22.02 -1.77
C ALA A 177 20.87 -21.73 -0.44
N GLU A 178 20.84 -20.47 -0.02
CA GLU A 178 20.20 -20.01 1.23
C GLU A 178 18.74 -19.63 1.02
N LEU A 179 18.39 -19.05 -0.13
CA LEU A 179 17.04 -18.63 -0.50
C LEU A 179 16.49 -19.57 -1.57
N ASN A 180 15.89 -20.68 -1.17
CA ASN A 180 15.46 -21.74 -2.08
C ASN A 180 13.96 -21.74 -2.41
N GLY A 181 13.21 -20.74 -1.92
CA GLY A 181 11.77 -20.63 -2.20
C GLY A 181 11.45 -20.01 -3.56
N THR A 182 10.56 -20.66 -4.30
CA THR A 182 9.93 -20.16 -5.53
C THR A 182 8.51 -19.68 -5.25
N TYR A 183 7.97 -18.82 -6.11
CA TYR A 183 6.60 -18.33 -5.99
C TYR A 183 5.77 -18.77 -7.19
N THR A 184 4.78 -19.61 -6.98
CA THR A 184 3.79 -19.94 -8.03
C THR A 184 2.56 -19.07 -7.80
N VAL A 185 2.20 -18.25 -8.78
CA VAL A 185 1.08 -17.34 -8.72
C VAL A 185 0.11 -17.61 -9.85
N THR A 186 -1.16 -17.61 -9.52
CA THR A 186 -2.29 -17.67 -10.44
C THR A 186 -3.15 -16.42 -10.24
N VAL A 187 -3.49 -15.74 -11.33
CA VAL A 187 -4.43 -14.61 -11.34
C VAL A 187 -5.55 -14.93 -12.31
N ASP A 188 -6.76 -14.86 -11.80
CA ASP A 188 -7.99 -15.06 -12.54
C ASP A 188 -8.85 -13.80 -12.48
N LEU A 189 -9.51 -13.46 -13.59
CA LEU A 189 -10.54 -12.43 -13.65
C LEU A 189 -11.91 -13.09 -13.81
N ALA A 190 -12.80 -12.87 -12.85
CA ALA A 190 -14.19 -13.29 -12.90
C ALA A 190 -15.08 -12.12 -13.34
N PHE A 191 -15.72 -12.28 -14.49
CA PHE A 191 -16.60 -11.29 -15.13
C PHE A 191 -18.05 -11.63 -14.84
N TYR A 192 -18.71 -10.81 -14.02
CA TYR A 192 -20.13 -10.94 -13.67
C TYR A 192 -20.95 -10.07 -14.62
N SER A 193 -21.81 -10.70 -15.41
CA SER A 193 -22.65 -9.96 -16.36
C SER A 193 -23.63 -9.04 -15.65
N ALA A 194 -23.87 -7.88 -16.25
CA ALA A 194 -24.88 -6.94 -15.79
C ALA A 194 -26.28 -7.46 -16.13
N ASP A 195 -27.18 -7.43 -15.14
CA ASP A 195 -28.61 -7.63 -15.38
C ASP A 195 -29.34 -6.28 -15.59
N ALA A 196 -30.67 -6.33 -15.72
CA ALA A 196 -31.48 -5.13 -15.96
C ALA A 196 -31.52 -4.12 -14.79
N HIS A 197 -30.99 -4.49 -13.62
CA HIS A 197 -30.95 -3.67 -12.41
C HIS A 197 -29.53 -3.18 -12.07
N ALA A 198 -28.51 -3.64 -12.79
CA ALA A 198 -27.14 -3.23 -12.58
C ALA A 198 -26.97 -1.72 -12.79
N ASN A 199 -26.33 -1.05 -11.83
CA ASN A 199 -25.90 0.34 -11.96
C ASN A 199 -24.48 0.38 -12.54
N LEU A 200 -24.36 0.88 -13.77
CA LEU A 200 -23.07 0.98 -14.47
C LEU A 200 -22.52 2.41 -14.51
N ASP A 201 -23.20 3.37 -13.87
CA ASP A 201 -22.87 4.80 -13.97
C ASP A 201 -21.55 5.18 -13.28
N ASP A 202 -21.07 4.34 -12.34
CA ASP A 202 -19.84 4.59 -11.57
C ASP A 202 -18.57 4.06 -12.25
N VAL A 203 -18.69 3.43 -13.43
CA VAL A 203 -17.55 2.89 -14.19
C VAL A 203 -16.95 3.97 -15.11
N PRO A 204 -15.62 4.19 -15.11
CA PRO A 204 -14.98 5.12 -16.05
C PRO A 204 -15.12 4.68 -17.51
N ASP A 205 -15.56 5.61 -18.37
CA ASP A 205 -15.62 5.42 -19.84
C ASP A 205 -14.23 5.14 -20.45
N LEU A 206 -13.17 5.69 -19.83
CA LEU A 206 -11.80 5.59 -20.28
C LEU A 206 -10.86 5.48 -19.08
N VAL A 207 -10.00 4.48 -19.09
CA VAL A 207 -8.85 4.38 -18.18
C VAL A 207 -7.57 4.52 -18.99
N VAL A 208 -6.69 5.42 -18.56
CA VAL A 208 -5.39 5.66 -19.20
C VAL A 208 -4.28 5.28 -18.23
N PRO A 209 -3.48 4.25 -18.51
CA PRO A 209 -2.41 3.86 -17.60
C PRO A 209 -1.27 4.88 -17.62
N ILE A 210 -0.99 5.51 -16.47
CA ILE A 210 0.11 6.47 -16.33
C ILE A 210 1.45 5.73 -16.22
N SER A 211 1.48 4.62 -15.49
CA SER A 211 2.60 3.70 -15.36
C SER A 211 2.31 2.43 -16.16
N ALA A 212 2.63 2.39 -17.46
CA ALA A 212 2.61 1.14 -18.23
C ALA A 212 3.73 1.10 -19.27
N GLY A 213 4.58 0.08 -19.15
CA GLY A 213 5.50 -0.37 -20.19
C GLY A 213 4.84 -1.48 -20.98
N ALA A 214 5.02 -1.50 -22.30
CA ALA A 214 4.33 -2.46 -23.17
C ALA A 214 4.71 -3.92 -22.85
N GLU A 215 5.93 -4.16 -22.34
CA GLU A 215 6.48 -5.50 -22.11
C GLU A 215 7.45 -5.53 -20.90
N SER A 216 7.37 -4.55 -20.01
CA SER A 216 8.29 -4.42 -18.87
C SER A 216 7.58 -3.88 -17.62
N SER A 217 8.19 -4.13 -16.46
CA SER A 217 7.76 -3.56 -15.19
C SER A 217 7.70 -2.03 -15.29
N ALA A 218 6.55 -1.43 -14.98
CA ALA A 218 6.32 0.00 -15.19
C ALA A 218 6.39 0.82 -13.90
N TRP A 219 7.21 0.39 -12.94
CA TRP A 219 7.36 1.07 -11.65
C TRP A 219 7.90 2.48 -11.81
N PHE A 220 7.32 3.44 -11.09
CA PHE A 220 8.01 4.68 -10.76
C PHE A 220 8.81 4.46 -9.47
N SER A 221 10.11 4.78 -9.51
CA SER A 221 10.97 4.80 -8.33
C SER A 221 11.17 6.26 -7.93
N LEU A 222 10.51 6.68 -6.85
CA LEU A 222 10.64 8.00 -6.26
C LEU A 222 11.64 7.90 -5.10
N GLN A 223 12.88 8.36 -5.32
CA GLN A 223 13.99 8.15 -4.38
C GLN A 223 14.29 9.38 -3.52
N SER A 224 13.76 10.54 -3.91
CA SER A 224 13.96 11.82 -3.25
C SER A 224 12.75 12.72 -3.48
N ASP A 225 12.68 13.80 -2.72
CA ASP A 225 11.73 14.88 -2.88
C ASP A 225 11.84 15.59 -4.24
N SER A 226 12.90 15.38 -5.02
CA SER A 226 13.06 15.90 -6.38
C SER A 226 12.73 14.88 -7.46
N SER A 227 12.42 13.62 -7.10
CA SER A 227 12.12 12.56 -8.05
C SER A 227 10.72 12.75 -8.62
N VAL A 228 10.58 12.65 -9.95
CA VAL A 228 9.27 12.78 -10.61
C VAL A 228 9.05 11.60 -11.54
N GLY A 229 7.98 10.85 -11.30
CA GLY A 229 7.46 9.85 -12.22
C GLY A 229 6.33 10.47 -13.04
N ALA A 230 6.52 10.65 -14.35
CA ALA A 230 5.54 11.34 -15.18
C ALA A 230 5.30 10.67 -16.53
N ARG A 231 4.10 10.87 -17.06
CA ARG A 231 3.71 10.45 -18.42
C ARG A 231 2.92 11.54 -19.12
N ASN A 232 3.18 11.70 -20.41
CA ASN A 232 2.35 12.54 -21.27
C ASN A 232 1.16 11.74 -21.77
N VAL A 233 -0.04 12.31 -21.61
CA VAL A 233 -1.31 11.73 -22.06
C VAL A 233 -2.07 12.72 -22.94
N THR A 234 -2.87 12.22 -23.86
CA THR A 234 -3.84 13.02 -24.62
C THR A 234 -5.22 12.52 -24.24
N LEU A 235 -6.08 13.41 -23.75
CA LEU A 235 -7.40 13.08 -23.26
C LEU A 235 -8.50 13.56 -24.22
N PRO A 236 -9.67 12.90 -24.23
CA PRO A 236 -10.80 13.33 -25.05
C PRO A 236 -11.30 14.73 -24.69
N ARG A 237 -11.78 15.47 -25.70
CA ARG A 237 -12.30 16.84 -25.51
C ARG A 237 -13.63 16.91 -24.75
N ASN A 238 -14.33 15.79 -24.61
CA ASN A 238 -15.63 15.67 -23.96
C ASN A 238 -15.53 15.17 -22.50
N LEU A 239 -14.33 15.20 -21.91
CA LEU A 239 -14.11 14.84 -20.51
C LEU A 239 -14.93 15.73 -19.58
N ARG A 240 -15.63 15.14 -18.62
CA ARG A 240 -16.44 15.87 -17.61
C ARG A 240 -15.98 15.65 -16.19
N ARG A 241 -15.34 14.52 -15.92
CA ARG A 241 -14.80 14.10 -14.64
C ARG A 241 -13.47 13.40 -14.90
N ALA A 242 -12.49 13.64 -14.05
CA ALA A 242 -11.18 13.02 -14.15
C ALA A 242 -10.66 12.70 -12.75
N VAL A 243 -10.19 11.47 -12.56
CA VAL A 243 -9.64 10.99 -11.30
C VAL A 243 -8.32 10.31 -11.58
N VAL A 244 -7.31 10.61 -10.76
CA VAL A 244 -6.02 9.91 -10.79
C VAL A 244 -6.03 8.90 -9.65
N GLU A 245 -5.84 7.62 -9.98
CA GLU A 245 -5.61 6.57 -8.99
C GLU A 245 -4.11 6.33 -8.82
N VAL A 246 -3.64 6.35 -7.58
CA VAL A 246 -2.22 6.19 -7.23
C VAL A 246 -2.05 4.96 -6.34
N TYR A 247 -1.09 4.10 -6.68
CA TYR A 247 -0.61 3.02 -5.82
C TYR A 247 0.81 3.34 -5.35
N ALA A 248 1.02 3.36 -4.04
CA ALA A 248 2.32 3.70 -3.47
C ALA A 248 2.59 2.90 -2.19
N ASN A 249 3.82 2.40 -2.05
CA ASN A 249 4.36 1.86 -0.80
C ASN A 249 5.86 2.14 -0.68
N GLY A 250 6.36 2.16 0.56
CA GLY A 250 7.79 2.26 0.84
C GLY A 250 8.50 0.92 0.62
N GLN A 251 9.76 0.98 0.20
CA GLN A 251 10.64 -0.18 0.01
C GLN A 251 12.04 0.15 0.49
N ILE A 252 12.81 -0.89 0.85
CA ILE A 252 14.18 -0.77 1.33
C ILE A 252 14.22 0.13 2.58
N ASN A 253 14.75 1.34 2.48
CA ASN A 253 14.89 2.26 3.60
C ASN A 253 13.54 2.85 4.03
N ASP A 254 12.59 2.92 3.10
CA ASP A 254 11.25 3.43 3.36
C ASP A 254 10.29 2.31 3.73
N GLU A 255 10.69 1.04 3.77
CA GLU A 255 9.78 -0.04 4.14
C GLU A 255 9.16 0.17 5.54
N PHE A 256 9.95 0.74 6.46
CA PHE A 256 9.59 0.96 7.86
C PHE A 256 9.39 2.46 8.19
N TRP A 257 9.09 3.31 7.20
CA TRP A 257 9.12 4.77 7.39
C TRP A 257 8.28 5.27 8.56
N TYR A 258 7.19 4.59 8.89
CA TYR A 258 6.21 5.00 9.91
C TYR A 258 6.72 4.86 11.35
N VAL A 259 7.80 4.10 11.59
CA VAL A 259 8.48 4.06 12.89
C VAL A 259 9.65 5.03 12.99
N ASN A 260 9.93 5.80 11.92
CA ASN A 260 11.02 6.76 11.95
C ASN A 260 10.72 7.90 12.94
N ALA A 261 11.74 8.34 13.67
CA ALA A 261 11.61 9.53 14.50
C ALA A 261 11.54 10.80 13.62
N PRO A 262 10.87 11.87 14.05
CA PRO A 262 11.08 13.18 13.44
C PRO A 262 12.52 13.65 13.66
N ASN A 263 13.03 14.47 12.73
CA ASN A 263 14.39 15.02 12.75
C ASN A 263 14.88 15.49 14.12
N SER A 264 14.04 16.33 14.74
CA SER A 264 14.36 17.05 15.97
C SER A 264 14.50 16.12 17.17
N TYR A 265 14.04 14.87 17.07
CA TYR A 265 14.06 13.90 18.15
C TYR A 265 15.14 12.83 18.01
N ILE A 266 15.87 12.75 16.89
CA ILE A 266 16.90 11.71 16.67
C ILE A 266 17.99 11.79 17.75
N GLN A 267 18.52 13.00 17.98
CA GLN A 267 19.60 13.23 18.95
C GLN A 267 19.14 13.00 20.39
N LEU A 268 17.86 13.29 20.68
CA LEU A 268 17.27 13.09 22.00
C LEU A 268 17.01 11.61 22.31
N LEU A 269 16.67 10.81 21.29
CA LEU A 269 16.32 9.40 21.46
C LEU A 269 17.52 8.46 21.38
N ASN A 270 18.73 8.98 21.14
CA ASN A 270 19.96 8.20 20.94
C ASN A 270 19.76 7.00 19.99
N GLN A 271 18.87 7.17 19.01
CA GLN A 271 18.59 6.14 18.01
C GLN A 271 19.62 6.24 16.89
N THR A 272 20.17 5.09 16.49
CA THR A 272 21.04 4.99 15.32
C THR A 272 20.26 4.98 13.99
N GLY A 273 19.01 5.45 14.00
CA GLY A 273 18.10 5.55 12.88
C GLY A 273 17.65 7.00 12.72
N THR A 274 17.81 7.50 11.51
CA THR A 274 17.70 8.92 11.17
C THR A 274 16.25 9.30 10.87
N GLY A 275 15.91 10.53 11.20
CA GLY A 275 14.62 11.16 10.99
C GLY A 275 14.76 12.35 10.03
N ASN A 276 13.66 12.77 9.42
CA ASN A 276 13.40 14.15 9.00
C ASN A 276 12.02 14.55 9.51
N GLY A 277 11.68 15.84 9.63
CA GLY A 277 10.40 16.27 10.20
C GLY A 277 9.19 15.66 9.47
N ALA A 278 8.01 15.71 10.10
CA ALA A 278 6.75 15.23 9.52
C ALA A 278 6.25 16.07 8.32
N TYR A 279 6.98 17.09 7.87
CA TYR A 279 6.59 18.01 6.81
C TYR A 279 7.84 18.69 6.21
N TRP A 280 7.95 18.73 4.89
CA TRP A 280 8.81 19.69 4.19
C TRP A 280 7.95 20.65 3.36
N ARG A 281 7.77 21.89 3.84
CA ARG A 281 7.37 23.04 3.02
C ARG A 281 8.17 24.25 3.46
N TRP A 282 9.06 24.74 2.59
CA TRP A 282 10.01 25.81 2.88
C TRP A 282 9.35 27.12 3.36
N ARG A 283 9.78 27.62 4.53
CA ARG A 283 9.92 29.06 4.79
C ARG A 283 11.21 29.26 5.59
N TRP A 284 12.22 29.83 4.92
CA TRP A 284 13.52 30.16 5.49
C TRP A 284 13.39 31.15 6.66
N SER A 285 14.00 30.83 7.79
CA SER A 285 14.36 31.82 8.81
C SER A 285 15.86 31.71 9.13
N ARG A 286 16.48 32.84 9.48
CA ARG A 286 17.93 33.08 9.50
C ARG A 286 18.72 32.34 10.59
N GLU A 287 18.10 31.46 11.38
CA GLU A 287 18.74 30.85 12.56
C GLU A 287 19.48 29.52 12.25
N ASP A 288 19.24 28.89 11.10
CA ASP A 288 19.86 27.60 10.74
C ASP A 288 21.34 27.69 10.28
N PHE A 289 21.89 28.91 10.17
CA PHE A 289 23.25 29.09 9.65
C PHE A 289 24.35 28.70 10.65
N VAL A 290 24.03 28.60 11.95
CA VAL A 290 25.04 28.37 13.00
C VAL A 290 25.20 26.88 13.35
N PHE A 291 24.19 26.04 13.12
CA PHE A 291 24.24 24.63 13.53
C PHE A 291 24.86 23.68 12.48
N GLY A 292 24.94 24.09 11.22
CA GLY A 292 25.50 23.28 10.13
C GLY A 292 27.03 23.20 10.07
N MET A 293 27.76 23.99 10.86
CA MET A 293 29.22 24.12 10.73
C MET A 293 30.03 23.21 11.67
N LEU A 294 29.42 22.51 12.64
CA LEU A 294 30.15 21.79 13.70
C LEU A 294 30.03 20.26 13.71
N THR A 295 29.26 19.62 12.83
CA THR A 295 29.17 18.14 12.77
C THR A 295 29.52 17.60 11.40
N ARG A 296 30.80 17.70 11.02
CA ARG A 296 31.42 16.84 9.98
C ARG A 296 32.07 15.62 10.64
N LEU A 297 31.27 14.70 11.17
CA LEU A 297 31.78 13.37 11.53
C LEU A 297 30.71 12.30 11.24
N SER A 298 31.10 11.36 10.38
CA SER A 298 30.39 10.16 9.91
C SER A 298 29.22 10.36 8.92
N SER A 299 29.44 9.86 7.71
CA SER A 299 28.47 9.72 6.62
C SER A 299 27.46 8.60 6.91
N VAL A 300 26.59 8.80 7.89
CA VAL A 300 25.43 7.93 8.14
C VAL A 300 24.27 8.45 7.29
N PRO A 301 23.60 7.62 6.46
CA PRO A 301 22.46 8.07 5.67
C PRO A 301 21.37 8.68 6.56
N THR A 302 20.98 9.92 6.28
CA THR A 302 19.83 10.58 6.90
C THR A 302 18.53 10.13 6.24
N TYR A 303 17.70 9.37 6.94
CA TYR A 303 16.40 8.86 6.50
C TYR A 303 15.31 9.90 6.81
N PRO A 304 14.33 10.10 5.90
CA PRO A 304 13.22 10.99 6.17
C PRO A 304 12.30 10.42 7.26
N GLY A 305 11.66 11.27 8.09
CA GLY A 305 10.92 10.79 9.27
C GLY A 305 9.55 10.24 8.91
N PRO A 306 8.58 10.21 9.83
CA PRO A 306 7.44 9.30 9.72
C PRO A 306 6.29 9.78 8.83
N TYR A 307 6.55 10.68 7.89
CA TYR A 307 5.52 11.21 7.00
C TYR A 307 5.89 10.95 5.54
N ARG A 308 4.93 10.47 4.75
CA ARG A 308 5.04 10.28 3.31
C ARG A 308 3.79 10.84 2.64
N GLU A 309 4.00 11.74 1.71
CA GLU A 309 2.96 12.36 0.89
C GLU A 309 3.34 12.17 -0.56
N ILE A 310 2.36 11.81 -1.39
CA ILE A 310 2.51 11.76 -2.84
C ILE A 310 1.77 12.96 -3.40
N LEU A 311 2.47 13.72 -4.23
CA LEU A 311 1.93 14.88 -4.91
C LEU A 311 1.61 14.53 -6.37
N VAL A 312 0.42 14.90 -6.83
CA VAL A 312 -0.01 14.74 -8.22
C VAL A 312 0.05 16.08 -8.94
N PHE A 313 0.72 16.12 -10.08
CA PHE A 313 0.87 17.29 -10.91
C PHE A 313 0.22 17.12 -12.28
N ILE A 314 -0.39 18.19 -12.78
CA ILE A 314 -0.86 18.33 -14.16
C ILE A 314 -0.15 19.53 -14.78
N ASP A 315 0.67 19.30 -15.80
CA ASP A 315 1.49 20.33 -16.46
C ASP A 315 2.28 21.20 -15.45
N ASN A 316 2.98 20.54 -14.53
CA ASN A 316 3.73 21.17 -13.42
C ASN A 316 2.88 21.98 -12.41
N LYS A 317 1.55 21.87 -12.45
CA LYS A 317 0.65 22.45 -11.45
C LYS A 317 0.22 21.37 -10.48
N LEU A 318 0.37 21.62 -9.17
CA LEU A 318 -0.13 20.72 -8.14
C LEU A 318 -1.64 20.58 -8.27
N ALA A 319 -2.09 19.36 -8.58
CA ALA A 319 -3.48 19.01 -8.79
C ALA A 319 -4.11 18.33 -7.56
N GLY A 320 -3.30 17.65 -6.76
CA GLY A 320 -3.74 17.05 -5.50
C GLY A 320 -2.59 16.40 -4.74
N ALA A 321 -2.88 15.91 -3.55
CA ALA A 321 -1.93 15.22 -2.69
C ALA A 321 -2.64 14.12 -1.90
N THR A 322 -1.90 13.07 -1.54
CA THR A 322 -2.39 12.01 -0.66
C THR A 322 -1.29 11.53 0.26
N VAL A 323 -1.65 11.12 1.48
CA VAL A 323 -0.73 10.49 2.43
C VAL A 323 -0.82 8.98 2.26
N THR A 324 0.32 8.30 2.24
CA THR A 324 0.33 6.85 2.07
C THR A 324 0.01 6.14 3.38
N PHE A 325 -0.81 5.10 3.31
CA PHE A 325 -1.07 4.18 4.40
C PHE A 325 0.21 3.37 4.70
N PRO A 326 0.61 3.28 5.98
CA PRO A 326 1.76 2.47 6.39
C PRO A 326 1.40 0.98 6.39
N VAL A 327 1.61 0.32 5.26
CA VAL A 327 1.46 -1.14 5.15
C VAL A 327 2.62 -1.81 5.89
N ILE A 328 2.31 -2.67 6.86
CA ILE A 328 3.29 -3.51 7.55
C ILE A 328 3.44 -4.80 6.75
N PHE A 329 4.60 -4.99 6.12
CA PHE A 329 4.83 -6.18 5.31
C PHE A 329 5.12 -7.41 6.17
N SER A 330 4.89 -8.59 5.60
CA SER A 330 4.98 -9.82 6.37
C SER A 330 6.42 -10.17 6.78
N GLY A 331 7.41 -9.77 5.98
CA GLY A 331 8.82 -10.03 6.26
C GLY A 331 9.37 -9.21 7.42
N GLU A 332 8.68 -8.14 7.84
CA GLU A 332 9.06 -7.40 9.03
C GLU A 332 9.05 -8.28 10.28
N ARG A 333 7.98 -9.09 10.43
CA ARG A 333 7.77 -9.99 11.57
C ARG A 333 6.97 -11.24 11.17
N ALA A 334 7.52 -12.06 10.27
CA ALA A 334 6.83 -13.23 9.72
C ALA A 334 6.21 -14.16 10.78
N SER A 335 6.87 -14.33 11.92
CA SER A 335 6.40 -15.19 13.02
C SER A 335 5.06 -14.79 13.66
N VAL A 336 4.65 -13.53 13.56
CA VAL A 336 3.37 -13.03 14.10
C VAL A 336 2.36 -12.67 13.01
N MET A 337 2.76 -12.74 11.73
CA MET A 337 1.94 -12.43 10.56
C MET A 337 1.30 -13.68 9.93
N VAL A 338 1.19 -14.76 10.71
CA VAL A 338 0.52 -16.01 10.33
C VAL A 338 -0.36 -16.48 11.50
N PRO A 339 -1.65 -16.81 11.28
CA PRO A 339 -2.34 -16.87 9.98
C PRO A 339 -2.93 -15.54 9.51
N MET A 340 -2.79 -14.45 10.26
CA MET A 340 -3.38 -13.16 9.90
C MET A 340 -2.28 -12.18 9.48
N LEU A 341 -2.37 -11.68 8.26
CA LEU A 341 -1.49 -10.65 7.73
C LEU A 341 -1.95 -9.25 8.17
N SER A 342 -1.05 -8.27 8.03
CA SER A 342 -1.42 -6.86 8.17
C SER A 342 -2.47 -6.47 7.13
N ILE A 343 -3.31 -5.50 7.50
CA ILE A 343 -4.25 -4.83 6.59
C ILE A 343 -3.45 -4.21 5.45
N GLY A 344 -3.89 -4.42 4.22
CA GLY A 344 -3.28 -3.91 2.99
C GLY A 344 -2.01 -4.63 2.54
N ALA A 345 -1.61 -5.77 3.16
CA ALA A 345 -0.38 -6.46 2.79
C ALA A 345 -0.50 -7.22 1.45
N LEU A 346 -1.63 -7.90 1.23
CA LEU A 346 -1.93 -8.57 -0.04
C LEU A 346 -2.62 -7.60 -1.01
N ASN A 347 -3.62 -6.84 -0.56
CA ASN A 347 -4.33 -5.86 -1.37
C ASN A 347 -3.85 -4.44 -1.02
N ILE A 348 -2.69 -4.03 -1.56
CA ILE A 348 -2.11 -2.72 -1.23
C ILE A 348 -3.09 -1.60 -1.62
N PRO A 349 -3.41 -0.66 -0.70
CA PRO A 349 -4.35 0.42 -0.97
C PRO A 349 -3.91 1.33 -2.11
N SER A 350 -4.91 1.82 -2.85
CA SER A 350 -4.77 2.92 -3.79
C SER A 350 -5.48 4.17 -3.30
N TYR A 351 -5.11 5.31 -3.88
CA TYR A 351 -5.62 6.63 -3.52
C TYR A 351 -6.21 7.29 -4.75
N TYR A 352 -7.47 7.71 -4.65
CA TYR A 352 -8.18 8.43 -5.71
C TYR A 352 -8.09 9.93 -5.47
N ILE A 353 -7.58 10.66 -6.45
CA ILE A 353 -7.43 12.12 -6.41
C ILE A 353 -8.31 12.70 -7.51
N ASP A 354 -9.36 13.42 -7.11
CA ASP A 354 -10.26 14.08 -8.05
C ASP A 354 -9.56 15.30 -8.67
N VAL A 355 -9.23 15.18 -9.96
CA VAL A 355 -8.61 16.23 -10.76
C VAL A 355 -9.60 16.88 -11.72
N THR A 356 -10.91 16.68 -11.50
CA THR A 356 -11.99 17.30 -12.28
C THR A 356 -11.85 18.83 -12.39
N PRO A 357 -11.40 19.58 -11.36
CA PRO A 357 -11.15 21.02 -11.50
C PRO A 357 -10.13 21.39 -12.59
N PHE A 358 -9.29 20.46 -13.04
CA PHE A 358 -8.29 20.65 -14.09
C PHE A 358 -8.79 20.23 -15.48
N VAL A 359 -10.00 19.66 -15.60
CA VAL A 359 -10.56 19.20 -16.89
C VAL A 359 -10.55 20.29 -17.95
N GLY A 360 -10.84 21.55 -17.57
CA GLY A 360 -10.80 22.69 -18.51
C GLY A 360 -9.42 22.92 -19.16
N LEU A 361 -8.33 22.46 -18.53
CA LEU A 361 -6.98 22.48 -19.11
C LEU A 361 -6.74 21.26 -20.00
N LEU A 362 -7.30 20.10 -19.64
CA LEU A 362 -7.02 18.79 -20.26
C LEU A 362 -7.78 18.54 -21.57
N VAL A 363 -8.86 19.28 -21.84
CA VAL A 363 -9.76 19.06 -23.00
C VAL A 363 -9.37 19.82 -24.26
N ASP A 364 -8.14 20.35 -24.33
CA ASP A 364 -7.68 21.13 -25.49
C ASP A 364 -7.18 20.26 -26.66
N GLY A 365 -7.15 18.93 -26.46
CA GLY A 365 -6.71 17.92 -27.42
C GLY A 365 -5.20 17.84 -27.61
N LYS A 366 -4.41 18.51 -26.78
CA LYS A 366 -2.95 18.41 -26.76
C LYS A 366 -2.48 17.35 -25.78
N ARG A 367 -1.16 17.22 -25.67
CA ARG A 367 -0.52 16.37 -24.67
C ARG A 367 -0.39 17.15 -23.37
N HIS A 368 -0.79 16.51 -22.27
CA HIS A 368 -0.61 17.01 -20.92
C HIS A 368 0.27 16.05 -20.14
N GLN A 369 1.14 16.58 -19.29
CA GLN A 369 1.97 15.78 -18.41
C GLN A 369 1.23 15.52 -17.10
N ILE A 370 1.07 14.25 -16.75
CA ILE A 370 0.62 13.81 -15.43
C ILE A 370 1.85 13.30 -14.68
N GLY A 371 2.17 13.92 -13.55
CA GLY A 371 3.35 13.62 -12.75
C GLY A 371 3.02 13.23 -11.32
N LEU A 372 3.85 12.37 -10.75
CA LEU A 372 3.88 11.96 -9.34
C LEU A 372 5.23 12.35 -8.74
N GLN A 373 5.22 12.90 -7.54
CA GLN A 373 6.41 13.27 -6.77
C GLN A 373 6.29 12.77 -5.34
#